data_AF-A0A101LHD6-F1
#
_entry.id   AF-A0A101LHD6-F1
#
_cell.length_a   1.000
_cell.length_b   1.000
_cell.length_c   1.000
_cell.angle_alpha   90.00
_cell.angle_beta   90.00
_cell.angle_gamma   90.00
#
_symmetry.space_group_name_H-M   'P 1'
#
loop_
_entity.id
_entity.type
_entity.pdbx_description
1 polymer ?
#
loop_
_entity_poly.entity_id
_entity_poly.type
_entity_poly.pdbx_seq_one_letter_code
_entity_poly.pdbx_strand_id
1 'polypeptide(L)'
;MFCRLEELPANVTSKEILDKFFDVLHTAFGRDSEGHQRTKRQDRSLQVNFPEFDLYVDAVPARPHADGSTWEIPKRGEDNDWQQTNPDHLTSLTQQMNDAHDGMYVPTVKLLRQTRRALLGAAKPGGFFIEIATYQAFATGAVAGQNQAEYYASALSAVSTLVRNHVDYGLTVGDPTLLGHALITELVVPRSIPTALDMMIHSGKRGATGPLYGVRPNNTA
;
A
#
# COMPACT_ATOMS: atom_id res chain seq x y z
N MET A 1 2.77 6.55 10.38
CA MET A 1 2.59 7.90 10.97
C MET A 1 3.64 8.81 10.38
N PHE A 2 3.30 10.05 10.05
CA PHE A 2 4.28 11.05 9.62
C PHE A 2 4.86 11.75 10.86
N CYS A 3 6.18 11.76 10.94
CA CYS A 3 6.93 12.56 11.90
C CYS A 3 7.34 13.84 11.16
N ARG A 4 6.57 14.91 11.38
CA ARG A 4 6.76 16.20 10.72
C ARG A 4 7.99 16.91 11.29
N LEU A 5 8.93 17.24 10.41
CA LEU A 5 10.20 17.90 10.72
C LEU A 5 10.22 19.25 9.98
N GLU A 6 9.52 20.23 10.52
CA GLU A 6 9.28 21.53 9.87
C GLU A 6 10.58 22.31 9.63
N GLU A 7 11.58 22.12 10.50
CA GLU A 7 12.86 22.83 10.47
C GLU A 7 14.01 21.95 9.94
N LEU A 8 13.72 20.86 9.21
CA LEU A 8 14.78 19.99 8.70
C LEU A 8 15.62 20.73 7.65
N PRO A 9 16.96 20.82 7.81
CA PRO A 9 17.80 21.49 6.83
C PRO A 9 17.72 20.82 5.45
N ALA A 10 17.67 21.64 4.40
CA ALA A 10 17.47 21.16 3.02
C ALA A 10 18.55 20.19 2.54
N ASN A 11 19.77 20.29 3.07
CA ASN A 11 20.91 19.45 2.73
C ASN A 11 20.92 18.08 3.42
N VAL A 12 19.94 17.79 4.30
CA VAL A 12 19.82 16.47 4.91
C VAL A 12 19.25 15.48 3.89
N THR A 13 20.02 14.43 3.64
CA THR A 13 19.63 13.33 2.74
C THR A 13 18.60 12.41 3.38
N SER A 14 17.89 11.64 2.55
CA SER A 14 16.92 10.65 3.01
C SER A 14 17.59 9.54 3.84
N LYS A 15 18.83 9.16 3.50
CA LYS A 15 19.63 8.22 4.28
C LYS A 15 19.99 8.77 5.66
N GLU A 16 20.54 9.98 5.73
CA GLU A 16 20.97 10.58 7.00
C GLU A 16 19.80 10.72 7.98
N ILE A 17 18.61 11.12 7.50
CA ILE A 17 17.45 11.24 8.38
C ILE A 17 16.96 9.87 8.86
N LEU A 18 16.98 8.85 8.00
CA LEU A 18 16.60 7.49 8.39
C LEU A 18 17.59 6.90 9.40
N ASP A 19 18.88 7.18 9.27
CA ASP A 19 19.89 6.74 10.24
C ASP A 19 19.67 7.43 11.59
N LYS A 20 19.45 8.74 11.61
CA LYS A 20 19.11 9.46 12.85
C LYS A 20 17.82 8.97 13.49
N PHE A 21 16.79 8.68 12.69
CA PHE A 21 15.54 8.10 13.19
C PHE A 21 15.79 6.71 13.79
N PHE A 22 16.63 5.88 13.16
CA PHE A 22 17.00 4.59 13.71
C PHE A 22 17.65 4.75 15.09
N ASP A 23 18.64 5.63 15.23
CA ASP A 23 19.36 5.83 16.49
C ASP A 23 18.43 6.29 17.63
N VAL A 24 17.58 7.28 17.35
CA VAL A 24 16.61 7.82 18.32
C VAL A 24 15.60 6.76 18.73
N LEU A 25 14.96 6.09 17.76
CA LEU A 25 13.93 5.09 18.05
C LEU A 25 14.53 3.83 18.69
N HIS A 26 15.73 3.41 18.27
CA HIS A 26 16.40 2.25 18.86
C HIS A 26 16.78 2.52 20.31
N THR A 27 17.26 3.73 20.60
CA THR A 27 17.56 4.14 21.98
C THR A 27 16.30 4.22 22.84
N ALA A 28 15.18 4.70 22.28
CA ALA A 28 13.93 4.83 23.01
C ALA A 28 13.23 3.48 23.29
N PHE A 29 13.20 2.57 22.31
CA PHE A 29 12.42 1.34 22.40
C PHE A 29 13.26 0.08 22.66
N GLY A 30 14.54 0.07 22.27
CA GLY A 30 15.48 -1.01 22.54
C GLY A 30 15.03 -2.38 22.03
N ARG A 31 15.05 -3.36 22.93
CA ARG A 31 14.68 -4.76 22.71
C ARG A 31 13.42 -5.11 23.50
N ASP A 32 12.65 -6.08 23.02
CA ASP A 32 11.52 -6.63 23.76
C ASP A 32 11.97 -7.59 24.88
N SER A 33 11.00 -8.18 25.61
CA SER A 33 11.25 -9.11 26.72
C SER A 33 11.96 -10.41 26.29
N GLU A 34 11.91 -10.75 25.01
CA GLU A 34 12.59 -11.91 24.43
C GLU A 34 13.99 -11.54 23.88
N GLY A 35 14.36 -10.27 23.99
CA GLY A 35 15.63 -9.74 23.50
C GLY A 35 15.63 -9.43 22.00
N HIS A 36 14.50 -9.45 21.31
CA HIS A 36 14.44 -9.05 19.91
C HIS A 36 14.45 -7.53 19.76
N GLN A 37 15.16 -7.04 18.74
CA GLN A 37 15.20 -5.62 18.43
C GLN A 37 13.82 -5.14 17.98
N ARG A 38 13.31 -4.08 18.62
CA ARG A 38 11.97 -3.54 18.32
C ARG A 38 11.96 -2.64 17.09
N THR A 39 13.10 -2.09 16.69
CA THR A 39 13.22 -1.17 15.56
C THR A 39 13.75 -1.86 14.31
N LYS A 40 13.18 -1.56 13.14
CA LYS A 40 13.63 -2.11 11.85
C LYS A 40 13.58 -1.05 10.76
N ARG A 41 14.68 -0.91 10.01
CA ARG A 41 14.77 -0.02 8.84
C ARG A 41 13.92 -0.54 7.68
N GLN A 42 13.21 0.39 7.04
CA GLN A 42 12.43 0.19 5.82
C GLN A 42 12.86 1.23 4.77
N ASP A 43 12.40 1.06 3.54
CA ASP A 43 12.77 1.94 2.40
C ASP A 43 12.47 3.42 2.65
N ARG A 44 11.40 3.72 3.40
CA ARG A 44 10.94 5.10 3.63
C ARG A 44 10.66 5.44 5.10
N SER A 45 10.91 4.51 6.01
CA SER A 45 10.45 4.60 7.40
C SER A 45 11.27 3.75 8.34
N LEU A 46 11.00 3.92 9.63
CA LEU A 46 11.45 3.03 10.68
C LEU A 46 10.22 2.35 11.28
N GLN A 47 10.18 1.03 11.19
CA GLN A 47 9.16 0.22 11.85
C GLN A 47 9.55 0.06 13.33
N VAL A 48 8.58 0.23 14.22
CA VAL A 48 8.71 -0.04 15.66
C VAL A 48 7.66 -1.07 16.06
N ASN A 49 8.10 -2.20 16.60
CA ASN A 49 7.23 -3.30 17.05
C ASN A 49 6.74 -3.08 18.48
N PHE A 50 5.47 -3.39 18.72
CA PHE A 50 4.83 -3.41 20.03
C PHE A 50 4.16 -4.78 20.22
N PRO A 51 4.94 -5.81 20.60
CA PRO A 51 4.46 -7.19 20.73
C PRO A 51 3.27 -7.32 21.69
N GLU A 52 3.22 -6.49 22.72
CA GLU A 52 2.15 -6.42 23.71
C GLU A 52 0.76 -6.12 23.10
N PHE A 53 0.72 -5.58 21.88
CA PHE A 53 -0.50 -5.26 21.14
C PHE A 53 -0.60 -5.98 19.78
N ASP A 54 0.31 -6.92 19.49
CA ASP A 54 0.44 -7.57 18.17
C ASP A 54 0.42 -6.56 17.00
N LEU A 55 1.15 -5.45 17.17
CA LEU A 55 1.19 -4.37 16.17
C LEU A 55 2.59 -3.82 15.96
N TYR A 56 2.74 -3.14 14.84
CA TYR A 56 3.89 -2.29 14.57
C TYR A 56 3.44 -0.94 14.03
N VAL A 57 4.28 0.07 14.25
CA VAL A 57 4.07 1.43 13.74
C VAL A 57 5.24 1.81 12.85
N ASP A 58 4.94 2.26 11.64
CA ASP A 58 5.94 2.90 10.78
C ASP A 58 6.04 4.40 11.11
N ALA A 59 7.19 4.83 11.60
CA ALA A 59 7.59 6.22 11.74
C ALA A 59 8.23 6.71 10.43
N VAL A 60 7.52 7.58 9.72
CA VAL A 60 7.93 8.12 8.42
C VAL A 60 8.43 9.55 8.64
N PRO A 61 9.74 9.84 8.49
CA PRO A 61 10.19 11.23 8.53
C PRO A 61 9.58 11.99 7.34
N ALA A 62 9.05 13.18 7.61
CA ALA A 62 8.48 14.04 6.59
C ALA A 62 8.96 15.48 6.80
N ARG A 63 9.31 16.18 5.70
CA ARG A 63 9.68 17.60 5.71
C ARG A 63 8.77 18.40 4.77
N PRO A 64 8.64 19.73 4.95
CA PRO A 64 7.89 20.55 4.01
C PRO A 64 8.50 20.48 2.59
N HIS A 65 7.66 20.36 1.57
CA HIS A 65 8.07 20.55 0.19
C HIS A 65 8.26 22.04 -0.13
N ALA A 66 8.98 22.35 -1.21
CA ALA A 66 9.27 23.72 -1.62
C ALA A 66 8.02 24.56 -1.95
N ASP A 67 6.88 23.92 -2.25
CA ASP A 67 5.61 24.61 -2.48
C ASP A 67 4.92 25.11 -1.19
N GLY A 68 5.41 24.72 -0.01
CA GLY A 68 4.88 25.14 1.29
C GLY A 68 3.51 24.55 1.67
N SER A 69 2.96 23.63 0.86
CA SER A 69 1.62 23.05 1.04
C SER A 69 1.60 21.52 1.04
N THR A 70 2.66 20.91 0.53
CA THR A 70 2.84 19.45 0.51
C THR A 70 4.06 19.04 1.31
N TRP A 71 4.23 17.73 1.47
CA TRP A 71 5.31 17.13 2.24
C TRP A 71 6.23 16.35 1.33
N GLU A 72 7.44 16.11 1.81
CA GLU A 72 8.36 15.14 1.23
C GLU A 72 8.71 14.06 2.24
N ILE A 73 8.82 12.83 1.77
CA ILE A 73 9.29 11.66 2.53
C ILE A 73 10.51 11.05 1.82
N PRO A 74 11.34 10.23 2.49
CA PRO A 74 12.41 9.49 1.82
C PRO A 74 11.93 8.76 0.56
N LYS A 75 12.69 8.88 -0.53
CA LYS A 75 12.43 8.14 -1.76
C LYS A 75 12.98 6.72 -1.65
N ARG A 76 12.19 5.76 -2.10
CA ARG A 76 12.54 4.34 -2.04
C ARG A 76 13.76 4.06 -2.92
N GLY A 77 14.75 3.38 -2.35
CA GLY A 77 15.94 2.92 -3.09
C GLY A 77 16.92 4.02 -3.49
N GLU A 78 16.68 5.26 -3.07
CA GLU A 78 17.50 6.42 -3.43
C GLU A 78 17.93 7.17 -2.16
N ASP A 79 19.16 6.90 -1.73
CA ASP A 79 19.75 7.35 -0.46
C ASP A 79 19.81 8.88 -0.28
N ASN A 80 19.69 9.66 -1.36
CA ASN A 80 19.81 11.11 -1.34
C ASN A 80 18.52 11.86 -1.69
N ASP A 81 17.48 11.14 -2.15
CA ASP A 81 16.32 11.74 -2.77
C ASP A 81 15.09 11.71 -1.88
N TRP A 82 14.23 12.70 -2.11
CA TRP A 82 12.97 12.90 -1.43
C TRP A 82 11.82 12.75 -2.43
N GLN A 83 10.70 12.23 -1.95
CA GLN A 83 9.48 12.01 -2.72
C GLN A 83 8.37 12.89 -2.16
N GLN A 84 7.82 13.77 -2.99
CA GLN A 84 6.66 14.58 -2.67
C GLN A 84 5.42 13.71 -2.39
N THR A 85 4.60 14.13 -1.43
CA THR A 85 3.37 13.47 -0.99
C THR A 85 2.44 14.46 -0.29
N ASN A 86 1.14 14.15 -0.22
CA ASN A 86 0.16 15.00 0.45
C ASN A 86 -0.91 14.18 1.20
N PRO A 87 -0.54 13.54 2.32
CA PRO A 87 -1.45 12.67 3.08
C PRO A 87 -2.62 13.42 3.72
N ASP A 88 -2.44 14.70 4.04
CA ASP A 88 -3.49 15.54 4.64
C ASP A 88 -4.61 15.73 3.62
N HIS A 89 -4.26 16.08 2.38
CA HIS A 89 -5.24 16.17 1.30
C HIS A 89 -5.86 14.80 0.96
N LEU A 90 -5.08 13.71 0.96
CA LEU A 90 -5.64 12.37 0.76
C LEU A 90 -6.70 12.03 1.81
N THR A 91 -6.46 12.43 3.06
CA THR A 91 -7.41 12.25 4.17
C THR A 91 -8.70 13.02 3.91
N SER A 92 -8.59 14.29 3.49
CA SER A 92 -9.76 15.10 3.11
C SER A 92 -10.53 14.50 1.94
N LEU A 93 -9.84 14.07 0.87
CA LEU A 93 -10.47 13.44 -0.29
C LEU A 93 -11.16 12.12 0.07
N THR A 94 -10.54 11.32 0.95
CA THR A 94 -11.11 10.08 1.46
C THR A 94 -12.41 10.34 2.22
N GLN A 95 -12.42 11.35 3.09
CA GLN A 95 -13.61 11.72 3.86
C GLN A 95 -14.73 12.21 2.93
N GLN A 96 -14.42 13.13 2.02
CA GLN A 96 -15.39 13.66 1.05
C GLN A 96 -16.00 12.56 0.19
N MET A 97 -15.17 11.64 -0.32
CA MET A 97 -15.64 10.51 -1.13
C MET A 97 -16.52 9.56 -0.31
N ASN A 98 -16.18 9.36 0.96
CA ASN A 98 -16.98 8.53 1.85
C ASN A 98 -18.34 9.15 2.13
N ASP A 99 -18.40 10.45 2.38
CA ASP A 99 -19.64 11.16 2.62
C ASP A 99 -20.52 11.20 1.36
N ALA A 100 -19.92 11.41 0.18
CA ALA A 100 -20.62 11.40 -1.11
C ALA A 100 -21.26 10.04 -1.47
N HIS A 101 -20.82 8.96 -0.82
CA HIS A 101 -21.30 7.59 -1.05
C HIS A 101 -21.88 6.98 0.23
N ASP A 102 -22.46 7.79 1.11
CA ASP A 102 -23.18 7.36 2.32
C ASP A 102 -22.37 6.39 3.21
N GLY A 103 -21.06 6.61 3.30
CA GLY A 103 -20.15 5.80 4.09
C GLY A 103 -19.65 4.51 3.43
N MET A 104 -19.99 4.25 2.16
CA MET A 104 -19.63 3.01 1.47
C MET A 104 -18.20 2.99 0.91
N TYR A 105 -17.57 4.15 0.69
CA TYR A 105 -16.25 4.23 0.08
C TYR A 105 -15.14 3.60 0.94
N VAL A 106 -15.01 4.01 2.20
CA VAL A 106 -13.93 3.54 3.10
C VAL A 106 -13.98 2.03 3.34
N PRO A 107 -15.14 1.42 3.66
CA PRO A 107 -15.25 -0.04 3.76
C PRO A 107 -14.89 -0.73 2.44
N THR A 108 -15.28 -0.18 1.30
CA THR A 108 -14.95 -0.72 -0.04
C THR A 108 -13.44 -0.72 -0.29
N VAL A 109 -12.75 0.39 0.00
CA VAL A 109 -11.28 0.49 -0.09
C VAL A 109 -10.61 -0.56 0.80
N LYS A 110 -11.07 -0.71 2.04
CA LYS A 110 -10.53 -1.70 2.99
C LYS A 110 -10.72 -3.13 2.47
N LEU A 111 -11.90 -3.46 1.96
CA LEU A 111 -12.17 -4.77 1.36
C LEU A 111 -11.26 -5.04 0.16
N LEU A 112 -11.11 -4.08 -0.76
CA LEU A 112 -10.23 -4.24 -1.93
C LEU A 112 -8.76 -4.43 -1.54
N ARG A 113 -8.27 -3.68 -0.55
CA ARG A 113 -6.91 -3.86 -0.01
C ARG A 113 -6.72 -5.23 0.61
N GLN A 114 -7.72 -5.72 1.34
CA GLN A 114 -7.68 -7.04 1.95
C GLN A 114 -7.74 -8.16 0.89
N THR A 115 -8.59 -8.03 -0.12
CA THR A 115 -8.64 -8.93 -1.29
C THR A 115 -7.28 -8.98 -1.98
N ARG A 116 -6.67 -7.82 -2.25
CA ARG A 116 -5.32 -7.77 -2.83
C ARG A 116 -4.27 -8.39 -1.90
N ARG A 117 -4.35 -8.21 -0.58
CA ARG A 117 -3.43 -8.85 0.36
C ARG A 117 -3.55 -10.36 0.31
N ALA A 118 -4.77 -10.89 0.35
CA ALA A 118 -5.04 -12.32 0.31
C ALA A 118 -4.56 -12.99 -0.99
N LEU A 119 -4.65 -12.28 -2.12
CA LEU A 119 -4.31 -12.85 -3.42
C LEU A 119 -2.85 -12.65 -3.83
N LEU A 120 -2.26 -11.50 -3.49
CA LEU A 120 -0.91 -11.14 -3.97
C LEU A 120 0.17 -11.19 -2.89
N GLY A 121 -0.16 -11.25 -1.60
CA GLY A 121 0.84 -11.23 -0.52
C GLY A 121 1.80 -10.03 -0.66
N ALA A 122 3.09 -10.29 -0.88
CA ALA A 122 4.10 -9.25 -1.08
C ALA A 122 4.21 -8.72 -2.54
N ALA A 123 3.58 -9.35 -3.53
CA ALA A 123 3.72 -9.01 -4.95
C ALA A 123 3.06 -7.67 -5.33
N LYS A 124 3.56 -6.98 -6.36
CA LYS A 124 2.98 -5.70 -6.83
C LYS A 124 1.72 -5.91 -7.70
N PRO A 125 0.82 -4.92 -7.81
CA PRO A 125 0.86 -3.58 -7.20
C PRO A 125 0.62 -3.60 -5.68
N GLY A 126 1.09 -2.56 -4.97
CA GLY A 126 0.96 -2.45 -3.51
C GLY A 126 -0.41 -1.97 -3.04
N GLY A 127 -0.68 -2.02 -1.73
CA GLY A 127 -1.96 -1.58 -1.16
C GLY A 127 -2.30 -0.11 -1.43
N PHE A 128 -1.31 0.78 -1.45
CA PHE A 128 -1.50 2.20 -1.77
C PHE A 128 -1.95 2.42 -3.22
N PHE A 129 -1.40 1.64 -4.18
CA PHE A 129 -1.89 1.68 -5.56
C PHE A 129 -3.38 1.33 -5.64
N ILE A 130 -3.80 0.27 -4.93
CA ILE A 130 -5.21 -0.14 -4.90
C ILE A 130 -6.10 0.94 -4.30
N GLU A 131 -5.64 1.63 -3.25
CA GLU A 131 -6.36 2.75 -2.63
C GLU A 131 -6.58 3.89 -3.62
N ILE A 132 -5.54 4.34 -4.33
CA ILE A 132 -5.67 5.42 -5.30
C ILE A 132 -6.46 4.99 -6.55
N ALA A 133 -6.27 3.76 -7.03
CA ALA A 133 -7.08 3.22 -8.12
C ALA A 133 -8.57 3.15 -7.74
N THR A 134 -8.87 2.83 -6.49
CA THR A 134 -10.25 2.85 -5.97
C THR A 134 -10.78 4.27 -5.94
N TYR A 135 -10.02 5.23 -5.44
CA TYR A 135 -10.40 6.65 -5.48
C TYR A 135 -10.75 7.09 -6.92
N GLN A 136 -9.89 6.79 -7.90
CA GLN A 136 -10.11 7.17 -9.29
C GLN A 136 -11.35 6.49 -9.89
N ALA A 137 -11.61 5.22 -9.54
CA ALA A 137 -12.82 4.52 -9.98
C ALA A 137 -14.10 5.20 -9.45
N PHE A 138 -14.10 5.63 -8.19
CA PHE A 138 -15.21 6.39 -7.62
C PHE A 138 -15.33 7.79 -8.24
N ALA A 139 -14.22 8.53 -8.36
CA ALA A 139 -14.19 9.88 -8.90
C ALA A 139 -14.65 9.97 -10.38
N THR A 140 -14.52 8.89 -11.14
CA THR A 140 -15.01 8.80 -12.53
C THR A 140 -16.47 8.36 -12.64
N GLY A 141 -17.14 8.06 -11.51
CA GLY A 141 -18.49 7.53 -11.49
C GLY A 141 -18.59 6.07 -11.95
N ALA A 142 -17.47 5.36 -12.09
CA ALA A 142 -17.44 3.97 -12.53
C ALA A 142 -17.92 2.98 -11.45
N VAL A 143 -18.07 3.46 -10.20
CA VAL A 143 -18.57 2.66 -9.08
C VAL A 143 -19.97 3.09 -8.69
N ALA A 144 -20.89 2.12 -8.63
CA ALA A 144 -22.26 2.33 -8.18
C ALA A 144 -22.80 1.09 -7.49
N GLY A 145 -23.81 1.29 -6.64
CA GLY A 145 -24.51 0.20 -5.95
C GLY A 145 -25.51 0.75 -4.94
N GLN A 146 -26.42 -0.11 -4.48
CA GLN A 146 -27.42 0.20 -3.45
C GLN A 146 -27.02 -0.34 -2.08
N ASN A 147 -25.98 -1.16 -2.00
CA ASN A 147 -25.47 -1.74 -0.76
C ASN A 147 -23.98 -2.04 -0.87
N GLN A 148 -23.37 -2.38 0.27
CA GLN A 148 -21.93 -2.61 0.38
C GLN A 148 -21.40 -3.71 -0.55
N ALA A 149 -22.20 -4.75 -0.84
CA ALA A 149 -21.79 -5.85 -1.72
C ALA A 149 -21.74 -5.39 -3.19
N GLU A 150 -22.73 -4.61 -3.63
CA GLU A 150 -22.76 -4.02 -4.96
C GLU A 150 -21.63 -3.00 -5.15
N TYR A 151 -21.39 -2.13 -4.17
CA TYR A 151 -20.25 -1.20 -4.18
C TYR A 151 -18.92 -1.95 -4.31
N TYR A 152 -18.73 -3.01 -3.52
CA TYR A 152 -17.53 -3.82 -3.61
C TYR A 152 -17.38 -4.50 -4.98
N ALA A 153 -18.43 -5.11 -5.52
CA ALA A 153 -18.39 -5.80 -6.81
C ALA A 153 -18.12 -4.82 -7.96
N SER A 154 -18.79 -3.66 -7.95
CA SER A 154 -18.61 -2.60 -8.94
C SER A 154 -17.19 -2.02 -8.88
N ALA A 155 -16.70 -1.69 -7.68
CA ALA A 155 -15.34 -1.20 -7.47
C ALA A 155 -14.28 -2.23 -7.86
N LEU A 156 -14.49 -3.51 -7.54
CA LEU A 156 -13.59 -4.60 -7.94
C LEU A 156 -13.43 -4.66 -9.47
N SER A 157 -14.53 -4.54 -10.21
CA SER A 157 -14.53 -4.52 -11.68
C SER A 157 -13.76 -3.31 -12.24
N ALA A 158 -14.08 -2.11 -11.74
CA ALA A 158 -13.44 -0.88 -12.18
C ALA A 158 -11.93 -0.86 -11.87
N VAL A 159 -11.55 -1.22 -10.64
CA VAL A 159 -10.13 -1.29 -10.22
C VAL A 159 -9.38 -2.37 -10.99
N SER A 160 -10.00 -3.51 -11.30
CA SER A 160 -9.37 -4.55 -12.12
C SER A 160 -9.01 -4.04 -13.53
N THR A 161 -9.83 -3.14 -14.09
CA THR A 161 -9.53 -2.49 -15.38
C THR A 161 -8.32 -1.57 -15.25
N LEU A 162 -8.23 -0.77 -14.18
CA LEU A 162 -7.08 0.10 -13.92
C LEU A 162 -5.79 -0.71 -13.71
N VAL A 163 -5.85 -1.80 -12.95
CA VAL A 163 -4.71 -2.71 -12.74
C VAL A 163 -4.26 -3.34 -14.06
N ARG A 164 -5.20 -3.81 -14.89
CA ARG A 164 -4.88 -4.36 -16.21
C ARG A 164 -4.21 -3.32 -17.09
N ASN A 165 -4.78 -2.13 -17.16
CA ASN A 165 -4.23 -1.04 -17.95
C ASN A 165 -2.80 -0.67 -17.52
N HIS A 166 -2.54 -0.75 -16.22
CA HIS A 166 -1.21 -0.54 -15.67
C HIS A 166 -0.23 -1.65 -16.04
N VAL A 167 -0.64 -2.92 -15.95
CA VAL A 167 0.22 -4.07 -16.23
C VAL A 167 0.48 -4.27 -17.72
N ASP A 168 -0.57 -4.22 -18.54
CA ASP A 168 -0.50 -4.57 -19.96
C ASP A 168 0.02 -3.41 -20.82
N TYR A 169 -0.31 -2.17 -20.44
CA TYR A 169 -0.02 -0.98 -21.25
C TYR A 169 0.86 0.05 -20.53
N GLY A 170 1.28 -0.21 -19.29
CA GLY A 170 2.08 0.74 -18.51
C GLY A 170 1.34 2.02 -18.12
N LEU A 171 0.00 2.05 -18.22
CA LEU A 171 -0.78 3.24 -17.87
C LEU A 171 -0.75 3.51 -16.37
N THR A 172 -0.49 4.74 -15.97
CA THR A 172 -0.39 5.12 -14.56
C THR A 172 -1.74 5.57 -13.99
N VAL A 173 -1.95 5.32 -12.71
CA VAL A 173 -3.03 5.91 -11.92
C VAL A 173 -2.53 7.26 -11.40
N GLY A 174 -3.29 8.34 -11.63
CA GLY A 174 -2.92 9.68 -11.19
C GLY A 174 -2.99 9.81 -9.66
N ASP A 175 -2.04 10.53 -9.04
CA ASP A 175 -2.15 10.88 -7.63
C ASP A 175 -3.15 12.05 -7.50
N PRO A 176 -4.31 11.86 -6.87
CA PRO A 176 -5.34 12.89 -6.77
C PRO A 176 -4.92 14.05 -5.84
N THR A 177 -3.81 13.89 -5.10
CA THR A 177 -3.33 14.90 -4.16
C THR A 177 -2.23 15.78 -4.71
N LEU A 178 -1.67 15.41 -5.88
CA LEU A 178 -0.56 16.09 -6.55
C LEU A 178 -0.91 16.30 -8.03
N LEU A 179 -1.35 17.51 -8.39
CA LEU A 179 -1.80 17.82 -9.75
C LEU A 179 -0.72 17.50 -10.80
N GLY A 180 -1.06 16.66 -11.78
CA GLY A 180 -0.16 16.28 -12.86
C GLY A 180 0.88 15.21 -12.51
N HIS A 181 0.89 14.70 -11.27
CA HIS A 181 1.78 13.61 -10.87
C HIS A 181 1.09 12.25 -11.00
N ALA A 182 1.73 11.34 -11.72
CA ALA A 182 1.37 9.93 -11.71
C ALA A 182 1.90 9.24 -10.44
N LEU A 183 1.20 8.22 -9.96
CA LEU A 183 1.79 7.29 -9.00
C LEU A 183 3.00 6.60 -9.65
N ILE A 184 4.20 6.93 -9.18
CA ILE A 184 5.40 6.17 -9.50
C ILE A 184 5.37 4.89 -8.66
N THR A 185 4.64 3.89 -9.15
CA THR A 185 4.83 2.51 -8.71
C THR A 185 5.82 1.84 -9.65
N GLU A 186 7.02 1.55 -9.15
CA GLU A 186 7.96 0.67 -9.85
C GLU A 186 7.28 -0.68 -10.11
N LEU A 187 6.83 -0.88 -11.35
CA LEU A 187 6.57 -2.18 -11.92
C LEU A 187 7.94 -2.77 -12.31
N VAL A 188 8.52 -3.57 -11.42
CA VAL A 188 9.40 -4.64 -11.92
C VAL A 188 8.45 -5.69 -12.46
N VAL A 189 8.27 -5.76 -13.78
CA VAL A 189 7.49 -6.81 -14.44
C VAL A 189 8.48 -7.89 -14.92
N PRO A 190 8.65 -9.01 -14.20
CA PRO A 190 9.01 -10.24 -14.89
C PRO A 190 7.86 -10.55 -15.85
N ARG A 191 8.16 -10.79 -17.14
CA ARG A 191 7.20 -11.08 -18.24
C ARG A 191 6.30 -12.31 -18.03
N SER A 192 6.13 -12.82 -16.82
CA SER A 192 5.51 -14.11 -16.52
C SER A 192 4.74 -14.12 -15.21
N ILE A 193 4.06 -13.02 -14.83
CA ILE A 193 3.03 -13.11 -13.78
C ILE A 193 1.76 -13.60 -14.47
N PRO A 194 1.25 -14.82 -14.16
CA PRO A 194 -0.13 -15.15 -14.48
C PRO A 194 -0.98 -14.05 -13.88
N THR A 195 -1.74 -13.37 -14.72
CA THR A 195 -2.42 -12.11 -14.40
C THR A 195 -3.04 -12.20 -13.00
N ALA A 196 -2.83 -11.20 -12.12
CA ALA A 196 -3.51 -11.13 -10.83
C ALA A 196 -5.04 -11.32 -10.97
N LEU A 197 -5.55 -10.95 -12.15
CA LEU A 197 -6.89 -11.18 -12.64
C LEU A 197 -7.27 -12.67 -12.83
N ASP A 198 -6.38 -13.54 -13.31
CA ASP A 198 -6.65 -14.98 -13.41
C ASP A 198 -6.88 -15.57 -12.02
N MET A 199 -6.15 -15.11 -11.01
CA MET A 199 -6.37 -15.55 -9.62
C MET A 199 -7.64 -14.94 -9.01
N MET A 200 -7.98 -13.70 -9.36
CA MET A 200 -9.21 -13.02 -8.90
C MET A 200 -10.47 -13.63 -9.51
N ILE A 201 -10.47 -13.92 -10.82
CA ILE A 201 -11.62 -14.46 -11.57
C ILE A 201 -11.78 -15.98 -11.35
N HIS A 202 -10.70 -16.76 -11.30
CA HIS A 202 -10.79 -18.24 -11.19
C HIS A 202 -10.94 -18.76 -9.77
N SER A 203 -10.88 -17.90 -8.74
CA SER A 203 -11.19 -18.29 -7.36
C SER A 203 -12.63 -18.82 -7.18
N GLY A 204 -13.55 -18.43 -8.07
CA GLY A 204 -14.93 -18.93 -8.13
C GLY A 204 -15.14 -20.23 -8.93
N LYS A 205 -14.09 -20.81 -9.55
CA LYS A 205 -14.20 -21.99 -10.43
C LYS A 205 -13.48 -23.25 -9.94
N ARG A 206 -12.95 -23.29 -8.72
CA ARG A 206 -12.46 -24.54 -8.12
C ARG A 206 -13.60 -25.30 -7.40
N GLY A 207 -14.64 -25.61 -8.17
CA GLY A 207 -15.59 -26.65 -7.85
C GLY A 207 -15.19 -27.93 -8.58
N ALA A 208 -14.92 -28.99 -7.82
CA ALA A 208 -14.95 -30.40 -8.19
C ALA A 208 -14.27 -30.81 -9.52
N THR A 209 -13.04 -31.34 -9.46
CA THR A 209 -12.59 -32.58 -10.16
C THR A 209 -11.11 -32.85 -9.87
N GLY A 210 -10.78 -33.98 -9.21
CA GLY A 210 -9.41 -34.55 -9.20
C GLY A 210 -9.04 -35.23 -7.87
N PRO A 211 -8.41 -36.43 -7.87
CA PRO A 211 -8.82 -37.53 -7.00
C PRO A 211 -8.17 -37.53 -5.59
N LEU A 212 -8.93 -38.09 -4.66
CA LEU A 212 -8.47 -38.61 -3.37
C LEU A 212 -7.52 -39.80 -3.60
N TYR A 213 -6.58 -39.97 -2.67
CA TYR A 213 -5.62 -41.08 -2.49
C TYR A 213 -4.29 -41.03 -3.24
N GLY A 214 -3.24 -40.68 -2.48
CA GLY A 214 -1.87 -41.10 -2.70
C GLY A 214 -1.32 -41.73 -1.42
N VAL A 215 -1.27 -43.06 -1.40
CA VAL A 215 -0.65 -43.88 -0.35
C VAL A 215 0.85 -43.59 -0.32
N ARG A 216 1.42 -43.33 0.88
CA ARG A 216 2.88 -43.21 1.07
C ARG A 216 3.51 -44.60 1.14
N PRO A 217 4.64 -44.87 0.45
CA PRO A 217 5.44 -46.05 0.75
C PRO A 217 6.26 -45.81 2.03
N ASN A 218 6.20 -46.78 2.93
CA ASN A 218 7.07 -46.91 4.11
C ASN A 218 8.50 -47.17 3.66
N ASN A 219 9.45 -46.38 4.16
CA ASN A 219 10.85 -46.79 4.26
C ASN A 219 11.14 -47.13 5.73
N THR A 220 11.30 -48.41 6.01
CA THR A 220 11.96 -48.92 7.21
C THR A 220 13.43 -49.16 6.91
N ALA A 221 14.28 -48.67 7.83
CA ALA A 221 15.65 -49.06 8.19
C ALA A 221 16.63 -49.47 7.06
#